data_AF-A0A524AB41-F1
#
_entry.id   AF-A0A524AB41-F1
#
_cell.length_a   1.000
_cell.length_b   1.000
_cell.length_c   1.000
_cell.angle_alpha   90.00
_cell.angle_beta   90.00
_cell.angle_gamma   90.00
#
_symmetry.space_group_name_H-M   'P 1'
#
loop_
_entity.id
_entity.type
_entity.pdbx_description
1 polymer ?
#
loop_
_entity_poly.entity_id
_entity_poly.type
_entity_poly.pdbx_seq_one_letter_code
_entity_poly.pdbx_strand_id
1 'polypeptide(L)'
;MAVVAISVLWTEPAQGIPEYAKVLPQEMKNFCNVCHVKNSGGPLNSFGEDFMRYGEDLAGLMERDSDSDGYTNGDELAEAKFPGNPKSFPGDKKGIGNIMIAIILGVVVSVALVALRFLKR
;
A
#
# COMPACT_ATOMS: atom_id res chain seq x y z
N MET A 1 -58.76 11.52 -19.23
CA MET A 1 -57.43 12.12 -18.97
C MET A 1 -56.61 11.07 -18.23
N ALA A 2 -55.70 10.37 -18.91
CA ALA A 2 -54.85 9.35 -18.29
C ALA A 2 -53.50 9.99 -17.95
N VAL A 3 -53.15 10.04 -16.66
CA VAL A 3 -51.84 10.50 -16.19
C VAL A 3 -50.91 9.29 -16.17
N VAL A 4 -49.90 9.31 -17.05
CA VAL A 4 -48.82 8.32 -17.08
C VAL A 4 -47.75 8.78 -16.09
N ALA A 5 -47.59 8.05 -14.99
CA ALA A 5 -46.49 8.27 -14.06
C ALA A 5 -45.21 7.65 -14.65
N ILE A 6 -44.26 8.49 -15.05
CA ILE A 6 -42.92 8.06 -15.46
C ILE A 6 -42.06 7.93 -14.21
N SER A 7 -41.79 6.70 -13.80
CA SER A 7 -40.84 6.38 -12.74
C SER A 7 -39.42 6.57 -13.28
N VAL A 8 -38.74 7.63 -12.85
CA VAL A 8 -37.30 7.81 -13.11
C VAL A 8 -36.55 6.89 -12.16
N LEU A 9 -35.98 5.80 -12.70
CA LEU A 9 -35.03 4.96 -11.98
C LEU A 9 -33.70 5.71 -11.89
N TRP A 10 -33.36 6.15 -10.69
CA TRP A 10 -32.03 6.70 -10.38
C TRP A 10 -31.06 5.51 -10.28
N THR A 11 -30.13 5.40 -11.22
CA THR A 11 -29.02 4.44 -11.11
C THR A 11 -28.00 5.02 -10.15
N GLU A 12 -27.93 4.48 -8.94
CA GLU A 12 -26.83 4.78 -8.02
C GLU A 12 -25.51 4.27 -8.63
N PRO A 13 -24.44 5.08 -8.67
CA PRO A 13 -23.15 4.59 -9.10
C PRO A 13 -22.66 3.56 -8.07
N ALA A 14 -22.61 2.29 -8.47
CA ALA A 14 -21.97 1.26 -7.67
C ALA A 14 -20.47 1.55 -7.61
N GLN A 15 -20.01 2.13 -6.51
CA GLN A 15 -18.59 2.30 -6.23
C GLN A 15 -18.05 0.98 -5.66
N GLY A 16 -17.59 0.09 -6.55
CA GLY A 16 -16.87 -1.11 -6.16
C GLY A 16 -15.50 -0.71 -5.60
N ILE A 17 -15.38 -0.55 -4.28
CA ILE A 17 -14.07 -0.51 -3.64
C ILE A 17 -13.49 -1.92 -3.81
N PRO A 18 -12.33 -2.09 -4.47
CA PRO A 18 -11.79 -3.40 -4.67
C PRO A 18 -11.38 -4.00 -3.32
N GLU A 19 -11.66 -5.28 -3.07
CA GLU A 19 -11.41 -5.93 -1.77
C GLU A 19 -9.99 -5.74 -1.25
N TYR A 20 -8.99 -5.70 -2.14
CA TYR A 20 -7.59 -5.46 -1.75
C TYR A 20 -7.40 -4.11 -1.04
N ALA A 21 -8.21 -3.08 -1.37
CA ALA A 21 -8.07 -1.75 -0.76
C ALA A 21 -8.48 -1.72 0.72
N LYS A 22 -9.14 -2.78 1.23
CA LYS A 22 -9.45 -2.92 2.66
C LYS A 22 -8.26 -3.41 3.48
N VAL A 23 -7.35 -4.18 2.88
CA VAL A 23 -6.21 -4.78 3.58
C VAL A 23 -4.91 -4.01 3.42
N LEU A 24 -4.77 -3.22 2.35
CA LEU A 24 -3.54 -2.49 2.13
C LEU A 24 -3.45 -1.22 3.00
N PRO A 25 -2.28 -0.97 3.62
CA PRO A 25 -1.95 0.33 4.21
C PRO A 25 -2.16 1.46 3.20
N GLN A 26 -2.53 2.64 3.68
CA GLN A 26 -2.85 3.78 2.81
C GLN A 26 -1.66 4.15 1.89
N GLU A 27 -0.45 3.98 2.38
CA GLU A 27 0.82 4.23 1.70
C GLU A 27 1.04 3.28 0.53
N MET A 28 0.45 2.08 0.56
CA MET A 28 0.64 1.01 -0.41
C MET A 28 -0.44 0.94 -1.49
N LYS A 29 -1.59 1.60 -1.30
CA LYS A 29 -2.72 1.54 -2.25
C LYS A 29 -2.41 2.05 -3.66
N ASN A 30 -1.38 2.88 -3.80
CA ASN A 30 -0.94 3.43 -5.08
C ASN A 30 0.16 2.61 -5.76
N PHE A 31 0.54 1.47 -5.18
CA PHE A 31 1.62 0.63 -5.66
C PHE A 31 1.07 -0.68 -6.20
N CYS A 32 0.97 -0.78 -7.53
CA CYS A 32 0.51 -1.99 -8.20
C CYS A 32 1.43 -3.18 -7.91
N ASN A 33 2.70 -2.91 -7.59
CA ASN A 33 3.69 -3.94 -7.27
C ASN A 33 3.44 -4.65 -5.93
N VAL A 34 2.41 -4.28 -5.17
CA VAL A 34 1.93 -5.10 -4.06
C VAL A 34 1.40 -6.43 -4.57
N CYS A 35 0.58 -6.43 -5.63
CA CYS A 35 -0.01 -7.65 -6.20
C CYS A 35 0.61 -8.06 -7.56
N HIS A 36 1.34 -7.17 -8.23
CA HIS A 36 1.92 -7.41 -9.55
C HIS A 36 3.43 -7.42 -9.52
N VAL A 37 4.06 -8.04 -10.50
CA VAL A 37 5.54 -8.02 -10.65
C VAL A 37 6.07 -6.62 -10.98
N LYS A 38 5.24 -5.77 -11.62
CA LYS A 38 5.62 -4.40 -12.02
C LYS A 38 4.62 -3.39 -11.49
N ASN A 39 5.11 -2.17 -11.21
CA ASN A 39 4.27 -1.07 -10.72
C ASN A 39 3.32 -0.49 -11.80
N SER A 40 3.40 -0.97 -13.05
CA SER A 40 2.46 -0.67 -14.13
C SER A 40 1.36 -1.73 -14.29
N GLY A 41 1.25 -2.68 -13.34
CA GLY A 41 0.45 -3.89 -13.48
C GLY A 41 1.15 -5.00 -14.27
N GLY A 42 0.38 -5.99 -14.72
CA GLY A 42 0.89 -7.14 -15.50
C GLY A 42 0.67 -8.48 -14.78
N PRO A 43 1.56 -9.48 -14.96
CA PRO A 43 1.49 -10.72 -14.21
C PRO A 43 1.47 -10.47 -12.69
N LEU A 44 0.77 -11.32 -11.97
CA LEU A 44 0.74 -11.28 -10.52
C LEU A 44 2.10 -11.71 -9.96
N ASN A 45 2.46 -11.15 -8.81
CA ASN A 45 3.52 -11.71 -7.98
C ASN A 45 2.93 -12.81 -7.07
N SER A 46 3.74 -13.42 -6.24
CA SER A 46 3.27 -14.50 -5.36
C SER A 46 2.15 -14.07 -4.41
N PHE A 47 2.26 -12.88 -3.80
CA PHE A 47 1.17 -12.32 -2.98
C PHE A 47 -0.12 -12.10 -3.78
N GLY A 48 -0.04 -11.58 -5.00
CA GLY A 48 -1.20 -11.39 -5.87
C GLY A 48 -1.86 -12.72 -6.26
N GLU A 49 -1.07 -13.76 -6.49
CA GLU A 49 -1.57 -15.12 -6.74
C GLU A 49 -2.29 -15.70 -5.51
N ASP A 50 -1.72 -15.52 -4.31
CA ASP A 50 -2.35 -15.92 -3.06
C ASP A 50 -3.60 -15.10 -2.75
N PHE A 51 -3.59 -13.79 -3.02
CA PHE A 51 -4.76 -12.93 -2.90
C PHE A 51 -5.89 -13.40 -3.82
N MET A 52 -5.59 -13.81 -5.07
CA MET A 52 -6.61 -14.38 -5.95
C MET A 52 -7.19 -15.69 -5.43
N ARG A 53 -6.38 -16.50 -4.73
CA ARG A 53 -6.79 -17.83 -4.27
C ARG A 53 -7.49 -17.81 -2.91
N TYR A 54 -7.07 -16.91 -2.04
CA TYR A 54 -7.46 -16.86 -0.62
C TYR A 54 -8.00 -15.51 -0.17
N GLY A 55 -8.18 -14.53 -1.06
CA GLY A 55 -8.59 -13.16 -0.72
C GLY A 55 -9.99 -13.03 -0.10
N GLU A 56 -10.80 -14.09 -0.08
CA GLU A 56 -12.03 -14.14 0.71
C GLU A 56 -11.75 -14.36 2.21
N ASP A 57 -10.67 -15.07 2.53
CA ASP A 57 -10.15 -15.26 3.89
C ASP A 57 -8.94 -14.35 4.10
N LEU A 58 -9.23 -13.06 4.32
CA LEU A 58 -8.18 -12.06 4.52
C LEU A 58 -7.32 -12.37 5.75
N ALA A 59 -7.88 -12.96 6.81
CA ALA A 59 -7.11 -13.34 7.98
C ALA A 59 -6.08 -14.43 7.64
N GLY A 60 -6.52 -15.51 6.97
CA GLY A 60 -5.63 -16.56 6.50
C GLY A 60 -4.68 -16.13 5.39
N LEU A 61 -5.00 -15.07 4.64
CA LEU A 61 -4.05 -14.45 3.71
C LEU A 61 -2.96 -13.67 4.47
N MET A 62 -3.30 -12.93 5.53
CA MET A 62 -2.33 -12.15 6.31
C MET A 62 -1.34 -13.04 7.07
N GLU A 63 -1.73 -14.26 7.47
CA GLU A 63 -0.86 -15.22 8.18
C GLU A 63 0.09 -16.01 7.24
N ARG A 64 -0.10 -15.92 5.92
CA ARG A 64 0.77 -16.58 4.94
C ARG A 64 2.07 -15.79 4.75
N ASP A 65 3.11 -16.52 4.37
CA ASP A 65 4.36 -15.99 3.84
C ASP A 65 4.37 -16.27 2.33
N SER A 66 3.84 -15.32 1.54
CA SER A 66 3.59 -15.55 0.12
C SER A 66 4.87 -15.64 -0.70
N ASP A 67 5.98 -15.06 -0.26
CA ASP A 67 7.23 -15.05 -1.00
C ASP A 67 8.36 -15.91 -0.38
N SER A 68 8.04 -16.55 0.76
CA SER A 68 8.89 -17.52 1.48
C SER A 68 10.18 -16.91 2.04
N ASP A 69 10.12 -15.66 2.49
CA ASP A 69 11.24 -14.96 3.11
C ASP A 69 11.29 -15.06 4.65
N GLY A 70 10.30 -15.72 5.24
CA GLY A 70 10.21 -16.01 6.68
C GLY A 70 9.32 -15.03 7.46
N TYR A 71 8.68 -14.07 6.79
CA TYR A 71 7.75 -13.12 7.40
C TYR A 71 6.35 -13.29 6.84
N THR A 72 5.34 -12.98 7.66
CA THR A 72 3.96 -13.04 7.17
C THR A 72 3.61 -11.81 6.35
N ASN A 73 2.67 -11.96 5.43
CA ASN A 73 2.11 -10.88 4.62
C ASN A 73 1.63 -9.71 5.52
N GLY A 74 1.06 -10.04 6.69
CA GLY A 74 0.62 -9.06 7.68
C GLY A 74 1.78 -8.27 8.29
N ASP A 75 2.86 -8.94 8.68
CA ASP A 75 4.06 -8.29 9.25
C ASP A 75 4.69 -7.33 8.24
N GLU A 76 4.75 -7.74 6.98
CA GLU A 76 5.28 -6.93 5.90
C GLU A 76 4.41 -5.70 5.60
N LEU A 77 3.10 -5.89 5.44
CA LEU A 77 2.19 -4.78 5.21
C LEU A 77 2.17 -3.80 6.39
N ALA A 78 2.33 -4.27 7.63
CA ALA A 78 2.44 -3.39 8.80
C ALA A 78 3.65 -2.43 8.74
N GLU A 79 4.74 -2.84 8.08
CA GLU A 79 5.93 -2.02 7.83
C GLU A 79 5.98 -1.40 6.42
N ALA A 80 4.85 -1.43 5.71
CA ALA A 80 4.71 -0.92 4.35
C ALA A 80 5.71 -1.57 3.37
N LYS A 81 5.79 -2.89 3.43
CA LYS A 81 6.64 -3.78 2.62
C LYS A 81 5.84 -4.58 1.61
N PHE A 82 6.51 -5.15 0.62
CA PHE A 82 5.91 -5.85 -0.51
C PHE A 82 5.92 -7.38 -0.31
N PRO A 83 4.80 -8.00 0.11
CA PRO A 83 4.72 -9.43 0.45
C PRO A 83 4.87 -10.44 -0.70
N GLY A 84 5.12 -9.93 -1.90
CA GLY A 84 5.41 -10.74 -3.09
C GLY A 84 6.86 -10.61 -3.54
N ASN A 85 7.76 -10.12 -2.69
CA ASN A 85 9.14 -9.81 -3.01
C ASN A 85 10.08 -10.13 -1.82
N PRO A 86 10.84 -11.26 -1.88
CA PRO A 86 11.66 -11.77 -0.76
C PRO A 86 12.81 -10.86 -0.30
N LYS A 87 13.00 -9.73 -0.98
CA LYS A 87 14.00 -8.71 -0.66
C LYS A 87 13.38 -7.53 0.08
N SER A 88 12.09 -7.57 0.38
CA SER A 88 11.32 -6.50 0.99
C SER A 88 10.66 -6.99 2.27
N PHE A 89 11.46 -7.25 3.30
CA PHE A 89 10.97 -7.77 4.58
C PHE A 89 10.92 -6.69 5.68
N PRO A 90 10.27 -6.99 6.83
CA PRO A 90 10.30 -6.15 8.03
C PRO A 90 11.73 -5.85 8.50
N GLY A 91 12.02 -4.61 8.87
CA GLY A 91 13.36 -4.19 9.26
C GLY A 91 14.36 -3.94 8.12
N ASP A 92 14.02 -4.24 6.86
CA ASP A 92 14.86 -3.79 5.74
C ASP A 92 14.81 -2.25 5.59
N LYS A 93 15.94 -1.62 5.29
CA LYS A 93 16.03 -0.17 5.16
C LYS A 93 15.46 0.37 3.84
N LYS A 94 15.01 -0.49 2.91
CA LYS A 94 14.51 -0.09 1.58
C LYS A 94 12.98 -0.16 1.46
N GLY A 95 12.25 0.09 2.55
CA GLY A 95 10.79 0.28 2.52
C GLY A 95 10.38 1.74 2.27
N ILE A 96 9.15 1.97 1.84
CA ILE A 96 8.57 3.31 1.62
C ILE A 96 8.51 4.17 2.91
N GLY A 97 8.57 3.55 4.09
CA GLY A 97 8.57 4.26 5.39
C GLY A 97 9.79 5.14 5.66
N ASN A 98 10.94 4.88 5.04
CA ASN A 98 12.20 5.58 5.39
C ASN A 98 12.40 6.93 4.68
N ILE A 99 11.55 7.29 3.72
CA ILE A 99 11.69 8.54 2.96
C ILE A 99 11.27 9.75 3.82
N MET A 100 10.22 9.62 4.64
CA MET A 100 9.67 10.74 5.42
C MET A 100 10.61 11.20 6.56
N ILE A 101 11.28 10.26 7.24
CA ILE A 101 12.25 10.58 8.30
C ILE A 101 13.48 11.30 7.74
N ALA A 102 13.97 10.88 6.56
CA ALA A 102 15.13 11.51 5.91
C ALA A 102 14.84 12.96 5.47
N ILE A 103 13.64 13.24 4.98
CA ILE A 103 13.24 14.61 4.58
C ILE A 103 13.16 15.52 5.81
N ILE A 104 12.52 15.08 6.89
CA ILE A 104 12.38 15.88 8.11
C ILE A 104 13.75 16.16 8.75
N LEU A 105 14.61 15.15 8.89
CA LEU A 105 15.97 15.34 9.41
C LEU A 105 16.80 16.25 8.50
N GLY A 106 16.70 16.10 7.18
CA GLY A 106 17.39 16.96 6.22
C GLY A 106 17.00 18.43 6.36
N VAL A 107 15.71 18.73 6.54
CA VAL A 107 15.20 20.11 6.74
C VAL A 107 15.66 20.66 8.09
N VAL A 108 15.58 19.89 9.18
CA VAL A 108 16.00 20.35 10.51
C VAL A 108 17.51 20.64 10.55
N VAL A 109 18.34 19.78 9.97
CA VAL A 109 19.80 19.98 9.91
C VAL A 109 20.16 21.20 9.06
N SER A 110 19.49 21.42 7.93
CA SER A 110 19.75 22.58 7.08
C SER A 110 19.32 23.89 7.74
N VAL A 111 18.17 23.94 8.42
CA VAL A 111 17.75 25.11 9.21
C VAL A 111 18.74 25.39 10.36
N ALA A 112 19.17 24.36 11.09
CA ALA A 112 20.14 24.50 12.17
C ALA A 112 21.50 25.02 11.67
N LEU A 113 21.99 24.51 10.53
CA LEU A 113 23.23 24.99 9.92
C LEU A 113 23.15 26.45 9.46
N VAL A 114 22.00 26.87 8.92
CA VAL A 114 21.76 28.27 8.56
C VAL A 114 21.73 29.15 9.82
N ALA A 115 21.00 28.76 10.86
CA ALA A 115 20.95 29.49 12.12
C ALA A 115 22.33 29.63 12.78
N LEU A 116 23.13 28.56 12.79
CA LEU A 116 24.51 28.58 13.31
C LEU A 116 25.43 29.49 12.51
N ARG A 117 25.22 29.65 11.20
CA ARG A 117 25.97 30.63 10.37
C ARG A 117 25.60 32.08 10.69
N PHE A 118 24.36 32.34 11.10
CA PHE A 118 23.92 33.68 11.53
C PHE A 118 24.43 34.04 12.93
N LEU A 119 24.59 33.06 13.84
CA LEU A 119 25.13 33.26 15.18
C LEU A 119 26.66 33.45 15.23
N LYS A 120 27.37 33.13 14.14
CA LYS A 120 28.83 33.21 14.04
C LYS A 120 29.33 34.45 13.27
N ARG A 121 28.43 35.36 12.88
CA ARG A 121 28.74 36.70 12.36
C ARG A 121 28.53 37.74 13.45
#